data_AF-A0A6A4KXC9-F1
#
_entry.id   AF-A0A6A4KXC9-F1
#
_cell.length_a   1.000
_cell.length_b   1.000
_cell.length_c   1.000
_cell.angle_alpha   90.00
_cell.angle_beta   90.00
_cell.angle_gamma   90.00
#
_symmetry.space_group_name_H-M   'P 1'
#
loop_
_entity.id
_entity.type
_entity.pdbx_description
1 polymer ?
#
loop_
_entity_poly.entity_id
_entity_poly.type
_entity_poly.pdbx_seq_one_letter_code
_entity_poly.pdbx_strand_id
1 'polypeptide(L)'
;MILAPLAGMILNLMDASSETECSEQNDVVGVFASMDCPDTVLCGFQCLLEYNWAGSFRGDAYAPKLRQLEQLSALLMRRTESRQIERVKFEGDVDFNDSECCICYACEADAQFVPCSHTSCFGCISRHLLNCERCFFCNATVLEVVRTGLRKA
;
A
#
# COMPACT_ATOMS: atom_id res chain seq x y z
N MET A 1 -14.64 -5.05 15.48
CA MET A 1 -14.33 -3.83 14.70
C MET A 1 -12.82 -3.65 14.68
N ILE A 2 -12.16 -3.76 13.51
CA ILE A 2 -10.70 -3.72 13.40
C ILE A 2 -10.11 -2.30 13.32
N LEU A 3 -10.97 -1.27 13.16
CA LEU A 3 -10.55 0.12 12.98
C LEU A 3 -9.77 0.68 14.18
N ALA A 4 -10.17 0.36 15.41
CA ALA A 4 -9.47 0.82 16.61
C ALA A 4 -8.05 0.26 16.74
N PRO A 5 -7.83 -1.06 16.62
CA PRO A 5 -6.48 -1.61 16.48
C PRO A 5 -5.69 -0.99 15.32
N LEU A 6 -6.32 -0.80 14.15
CA LEU A 6 -5.67 -0.25 12.97
C LEU A 6 -5.16 1.19 13.20
N ALA A 7 -6.02 2.08 13.70
CA ALA A 7 -5.63 3.44 14.04
C ALA A 7 -4.51 3.47 15.10
N GLY A 8 -4.58 2.59 16.11
CA GLY A 8 -3.53 2.44 17.11
C GLY A 8 -2.19 2.03 16.50
N MET A 9 -2.18 1.06 15.58
CA MET A 9 -0.97 0.63 14.88
C MET A 9 -0.37 1.77 14.04
N ILE A 10 -1.19 2.48 13.28
CA ILE A 10 -0.73 3.63 12.45
C ILE A 10 -0.09 4.70 13.34
N LEU A 11 -0.74 5.07 14.44
CA LEU A 11 -0.22 6.08 15.35
C LEU A 11 1.07 5.64 16.04
N ASN A 12 1.17 4.37 16.46
CA ASN A 12 2.41 3.85 17.04
C ASN A 12 3.57 3.87 16.03
N LEU A 13 3.31 3.56 14.76
CA LEU A 13 4.30 3.67 13.69
C LEU A 13 4.73 5.12 13.45
N MET A 14 3.79 6.06 13.51
CA MET A 14 4.11 7.49 13.42
C MET A 14 4.96 7.96 14.60
N ASP A 15 4.61 7.59 15.83
CA ASP A 15 5.38 7.96 17.02
C ASP A 15 6.81 7.39 16.90
N ALA A 16 6.96 6.13 16.50
CA ALA A 16 8.26 5.50 16.26
C ALA A 16 9.08 6.19 15.14
N SER A 17 8.42 6.72 14.09
CA SER A 17 9.09 7.48 13.04
C SER A 17 9.64 8.84 13.49
N SER A 18 9.09 9.39 14.58
CA SER A 18 9.50 10.67 15.17
C SER A 18 10.66 10.54 16.15
N GLU A 19 10.99 9.32 16.58
CA GLU A 19 12.13 9.05 17.45
C GLU A 19 13.46 9.19 16.68
N THR A 20 14.33 10.05 17.20
CA THR A 20 15.52 10.59 16.52
C THR A 20 16.60 9.57 16.17
N GLU A 21 16.52 8.34 16.68
CA GLU A 21 17.53 7.30 16.44
C GLU A 21 17.29 6.52 15.13
N CYS A 22 16.13 6.66 14.49
CA CYS A 22 15.76 5.86 13.31
C CYS A 22 14.94 6.63 12.23
N SER A 23 14.93 7.97 12.30
CA SER A 23 14.08 8.83 11.44
C SER A 23 14.34 8.66 9.93
N GLU A 24 15.56 8.33 9.51
CA GLU A 24 15.87 8.06 8.10
C GLU A 24 15.42 6.67 7.63
N GLN A 25 15.20 5.73 8.56
CA GLN A 25 14.88 4.34 8.25
C GLN A 25 13.37 4.06 8.28
N ASN A 26 12.59 4.86 9.02
CA ASN A 26 11.16 4.65 9.26
C ASN A 26 10.28 5.83 8.79
N ASP A 27 10.48 6.35 7.56
CA ASP A 27 9.62 7.42 6.99
C ASP A 27 8.23 6.87 6.58
N VAL A 28 7.35 6.66 7.56
CA VAL A 28 6.00 6.14 7.36
C VAL A 28 5.19 7.03 6.42
N VAL A 29 5.35 8.35 6.52
CA VAL A 29 4.68 9.32 5.63
C VAL A 29 5.16 9.15 4.20
N GLY A 30 6.46 8.94 4.01
CA GLY A 30 7.10 8.71 2.72
C GLY A 30 6.64 7.41 2.09
N VAL A 31 6.55 6.33 2.87
CA VAL A 31 6.05 5.03 2.42
C VAL A 31 4.62 5.13 1.91
N PHE A 32 3.71 5.73 2.68
CA PHE A 32 2.32 5.93 2.25
C PHE A 32 2.20 6.84 1.03
N ALA A 33 2.98 7.93 0.97
CA ALA A 33 3.00 8.84 -0.17
C ALA A 33 3.67 8.26 -1.43
N SER A 34 4.43 7.17 -1.30
CA SER A 34 5.05 6.47 -2.43
C SER A 34 4.22 5.34 -3.01
N MET A 35 3.12 4.94 -2.36
CA MET A 35 2.27 3.86 -2.86
C MET A 35 1.60 4.26 -4.18
N ASP A 36 1.44 3.30 -5.10
CA ASP A 36 0.81 3.53 -6.41
C ASP A 36 -0.72 3.69 -6.36
N CYS A 37 -1.31 3.70 -5.16
CA CYS A 37 -2.75 3.82 -4.93
C CYS A 37 -3.11 5.00 -4.00
N PRO A 38 -2.65 6.24 -4.29
CA PRO A 38 -2.80 7.38 -3.39
C PRO A 38 -4.25 7.65 -2.99
N ASP A 39 -5.19 7.59 -3.94
CA ASP A 39 -6.60 7.85 -3.67
C ASP A 39 -7.21 6.83 -2.70
N THR A 40 -6.77 5.57 -2.79
CA THR A 40 -7.23 4.50 -1.88
C THR A 40 -6.69 4.71 -0.48
N VAL A 41 -5.41 5.09 -0.36
CA VAL A 41 -4.78 5.43 0.92
C VAL A 41 -5.53 6.59 1.58
N LEU A 42 -5.73 7.69 0.85
CA LEU A 42 -6.42 8.88 1.34
C LEU A 42 -7.87 8.60 1.74
N CYS A 43 -8.60 7.81 0.94
CA CYS A 43 -9.96 7.37 1.29
C CYS A 43 -9.97 6.55 2.59
N GLY A 44 -9.00 5.66 2.78
CA GLY A 44 -8.86 4.88 4.02
C GLY A 44 -8.65 5.77 5.25
N PHE A 45 -7.80 6.79 5.16
CA PHE A 45 -7.61 7.78 6.24
C PHE A 45 -8.88 8.59 6.51
N GLN A 46 -9.59 9.01 5.47
CA GLN A 46 -10.88 9.67 5.61
C GLN A 46 -11.89 8.79 6.36
N CYS A 47 -11.97 7.50 6.02
CA CYS A 47 -12.83 6.55 6.74
C CYS A 47 -12.46 6.41 8.22
N LEU A 48 -11.18 6.49 8.58
CA LEU A 48 -10.74 6.46 9.98
C LEU A 48 -11.12 7.75 10.73
N LEU A 49 -11.06 8.90 10.07
CA LEU A 49 -11.41 10.20 10.65
C LEU A 49 -12.93 10.35 10.85
N GLU A 50 -13.73 9.84 9.92
CA GLU A 50 -15.20 9.88 9.98
C GLU A 50 -15.80 8.85 10.94
N TYR A 51 -15.00 7.87 11.38
CA TYR A 51 -15.47 6.82 12.27
C TYR A 51 -15.86 7.37 13.65
N ASN A 52 -16.98 6.88 14.21
CA ASN A 52 -17.42 7.30 15.54
C ASN A 52 -16.62 6.60 16.65
N TRP A 53 -15.63 7.31 17.17
CA TRP A 53 -14.73 6.83 18.22
C TRP A 53 -15.31 6.85 19.64
N ALA A 54 -16.49 7.43 19.87
CA ALA A 54 -17.07 7.68 21.20
C ALA A 54 -17.29 6.41 22.05
N GLY A 55 -17.32 5.22 21.43
CA GLY A 55 -17.42 3.93 22.11
C GLY A 55 -16.17 3.03 22.03
N SER A 56 -15.10 3.49 21.37
CA SER A 56 -13.92 2.66 21.09
C SER A 56 -12.76 2.91 22.05
N PHE A 57 -12.74 4.06 22.72
CA PHE A 57 -11.72 4.42 23.70
C PHE A 57 -12.36 4.73 25.07
N ARG A 58 -11.60 4.54 26.15
CA ARG A 58 -12.06 4.93 27.49
C ARG A 58 -11.81 6.43 27.69
N GLY A 59 -12.88 7.24 27.70
CA GLY A 59 -12.82 8.69 27.92
C GLY A 59 -12.22 9.47 26.74
N ASP A 60 -11.84 10.72 26.96
CA ASP A 60 -11.40 11.66 25.90
C ASP A 60 -9.97 11.43 25.37
N ALA A 61 -9.33 10.32 25.74
CA ALA A 61 -7.97 9.96 25.36
C ALA A 61 -7.77 9.79 23.83
N TYR A 62 -8.86 9.76 23.06
CA TYR A 62 -8.83 9.63 21.60
C TYR A 62 -8.70 10.95 20.87
N ALA A 63 -9.10 12.07 21.47
CA ALA A 63 -9.03 13.39 20.83
C ALA A 63 -7.62 13.79 20.34
N PRO A 64 -6.53 13.65 21.15
CA PRO A 64 -5.18 13.96 20.65
C PRO A 64 -4.73 13.01 19.54
N LYS A 65 -5.15 11.74 19.62
CA LYS A 65 -4.86 10.71 18.62
C LYS A 65 -5.55 10.98 17.28
N LEU A 66 -6.79 11.48 17.31
CA LEU A 66 -7.49 11.92 16.10
C LEU A 66 -6.80 13.12 15.47
N ARG A 67 -6.37 14.10 16.26
CA ARG A 67 -5.59 15.23 15.74
C ARG A 67 -4.30 14.77 15.06
N GLN A 68 -3.58 13.80 15.63
CA GLN A 68 -2.39 13.22 14.98
C GLN A 68 -2.74 12.58 13.63
N LEU A 69 -3.87 11.87 13.56
CA LEU A 69 -4.34 11.24 12.33
C LEU A 69 -4.75 12.27 11.26
N GLU A 70 -5.40 13.37 11.66
CA GLU A 70 -5.72 14.50 10.78
C GLU A 70 -4.46 15.15 10.21
N GLN A 71 -3.45 15.36 11.05
CA GLN A 71 -2.15 15.89 10.64
C GLN A 71 -1.48 14.96 9.63
N LEU A 72 -1.50 13.65 9.87
CA LEU A 72 -0.97 12.67 8.91
C LEU A 72 -1.71 12.75 7.57
N SER A 73 -3.04 12.77 7.59
CA SER A 73 -3.85 12.85 6.37
C SER A 73 -3.52 14.10 5.56
N ALA A 74 -3.37 15.26 6.22
CA ALA A 74 -2.98 16.51 5.55
C ALA A 74 -1.56 16.46 4.96
N LEU A 75 -0.61 15.81 5.65
CA LEU A 75 0.75 15.61 5.15
C LEU A 75 0.76 14.69 3.93
N LEU A 76 -0.02 13.61 3.94
CA LEU A 76 -0.15 12.68 2.82
C LEU A 76 -0.75 13.37 1.59
N MET A 77 -1.84 14.12 1.76
CA MET A 77 -2.44 14.92 0.68
C MET A 77 -1.39 15.81 0.01
N ARG A 78 -0.67 16.61 0.81
CA ARG A 78 0.35 17.52 0.30
C ARG A 78 1.50 16.81 -0.42
N ARG A 79 2.00 15.69 0.13
CA ARG A 79 3.15 14.96 -0.44
C ARG A 79 2.77 14.22 -1.72
N THR A 80 1.56 13.67 -1.77
CA THR A 80 1.00 13.02 -2.96
C THR A 80 0.75 14.01 -4.08
N GLU A 81 0.17 15.18 -3.81
CA GLU A 81 -0.03 16.25 -4.80
C GLU A 81 1.31 16.72 -5.39
N SER A 82 2.31 16.95 -4.54
CA SER A 82 3.66 17.34 -4.98
C SER A 82 4.31 16.27 -5.87
N ARG A 83 4.10 14.98 -5.56
CA ARG A 83 4.64 13.86 -6.35
C ARG A 83 3.90 13.62 -7.66
N GLN A 84 2.60 13.86 -7.73
CA GLN A 84 1.86 13.80 -9.00
C GLN A 84 2.42 14.83 -10.00
N ILE A 85 2.75 16.04 -9.53
CA ILE A 85 3.38 17.08 -10.36
C ILE A 85 4.76 16.64 -10.88
N GLU A 86 5.55 15.92 -10.07
CA GLU A 86 6.87 15.40 -10.46
C GLU A 86 6.78 14.16 -11.37
N ARG A 87 5.84 13.22 -11.13
CA ARG A 87 5.62 12.03 -11.96
C ARG A 87 5.12 12.36 -13.36
N VAL A 88 4.23 13.36 -13.51
CA VAL A 88 3.80 13.86 -14.84
C VAL A 88 4.97 14.46 -15.63
N LYS A 89 6.06 14.85 -14.96
CA LYS A 89 7.25 15.45 -15.57
C LYS A 89 8.30 14.43 -15.98
N PHE A 90 8.18 13.16 -15.56
CA PHE A 90 9.17 12.12 -15.83
C PHE A 90 8.46 10.79 -16.14
N GLU A 91 7.78 10.73 -17.28
CA GLU A 91 7.56 9.47 -18.02
C GLU A 91 8.91 9.02 -18.63
N GLY A 92 9.87 8.73 -17.76
CA GLY A 92 11.15 8.16 -18.11
C GLY A 92 11.23 6.78 -17.46
N ASP A 93 11.02 5.76 -18.28
CA ASP A 93 11.28 4.34 -18.07
C ASP A 93 12.29 4.06 -16.94
N VAL A 94 11.78 3.89 -15.72
CA VAL A 94 12.57 3.24 -14.66
C VAL A 94 12.24 1.76 -14.79
N ASP A 95 13.05 1.10 -15.63
CA ASP A 95 13.21 -0.36 -15.67
C ASP A 95 13.69 -0.81 -14.28
N PHE A 96 12.77 -0.86 -13.32
CA PHE A 96 12.93 -1.71 -12.16
C PHE A 96 12.91 -3.12 -12.74
N ASN A 97 14.12 -3.63 -12.98
CA ASN A 97 14.40 -5.03 -13.24
C ASN A 97 14.01 -5.86 -12.00
N ASP A 98 12.71 -5.90 -11.73
CA ASP A 98 12.00 -6.72 -10.74
C ASP A 98 11.50 -7.98 -11.46
N SER A 99 12.40 -8.55 -12.27
CA SER A 99 12.10 -9.74 -13.07
C SER A 99 11.97 -10.98 -12.21
N GLU A 100 12.25 -10.92 -10.90
CA GLU A 100 12.08 -12.03 -9.96
C GLU A 100 10.72 -11.98 -9.24
N CYS A 101 10.08 -13.14 -9.11
CA CYS A 101 8.83 -13.26 -8.39
C CYS A 101 9.04 -13.06 -6.89
N CYS A 102 8.50 -11.98 -6.34
CA CYS A 102 8.54 -11.64 -4.92
C CYS A 102 7.74 -12.59 -3.99
N ILE A 103 7.11 -13.62 -4.54
CA ILE A 103 6.42 -14.66 -3.75
C ILE A 103 7.32 -15.86 -3.48
N CYS A 104 8.10 -16.29 -4.48
CA CYS A 104 8.98 -17.45 -4.35
C CYS A 104 10.47 -17.11 -4.29
N TYR A 105 10.87 -15.90 -4.72
CA TYR A 105 12.28 -15.46 -4.83
C TYR A 105 13.17 -16.53 -5.50
N ALA A 106 12.66 -17.15 -6.56
CA ALA A 106 13.33 -18.26 -7.25
C ALA A 106 13.05 -18.34 -8.75
N CYS A 107 11.96 -17.73 -9.21
CA CYS A 107 11.54 -17.79 -10.61
C CYS A 107 11.26 -16.37 -11.11
N GLU A 108 11.27 -16.19 -12.44
CA GLU A 108 10.94 -14.90 -13.02
C GLU A 108 9.45 -14.55 -12.85
N ALA A 109 9.13 -13.26 -12.73
CA ALA A 109 7.77 -12.72 -12.68
C ALA A 109 7.09 -12.73 -14.06
N ASP A 110 6.89 -13.93 -14.61
CA ASP A 110 6.44 -14.19 -15.98
C ASP A 110 4.91 -14.24 -16.18
N ALA A 111 4.12 -13.77 -15.22
CA ALA A 111 2.67 -13.73 -15.28
C ALA A 111 2.08 -12.43 -14.72
N GLN A 112 1.11 -11.85 -15.42
CA GLN A 112 0.36 -10.65 -15.05
C GLN A 112 -1.12 -10.96 -14.81
N PHE A 113 -1.74 -10.32 -13.81
CA PHE A 113 -3.12 -10.59 -13.42
C PHE A 113 -4.07 -9.50 -13.92
N VAL A 114 -5.19 -9.89 -14.50
CA VAL A 114 -6.24 -8.98 -14.98
C VAL A 114 -7.38 -8.95 -13.97
N PRO A 115 -7.91 -7.76 -13.59
CA PRO A 115 -7.61 -6.43 -14.14
C PRO A 115 -6.54 -5.64 -13.38
N CYS A 116 -5.99 -6.17 -12.27
CA CYS A 116 -5.20 -5.39 -11.33
C CYS A 116 -3.70 -5.21 -11.69
N SER A 117 -3.27 -5.66 -12.87
CA SER A 117 -1.92 -5.56 -13.46
C SER A 117 -0.70 -6.04 -12.65
N HIS A 118 -0.90 -6.53 -11.43
CA HIS A 118 0.16 -7.12 -10.59
C HIS A 118 0.79 -8.35 -11.26
N THR A 119 2.05 -8.63 -10.92
CA THR A 119 2.84 -9.70 -11.53
C THR A 119 3.42 -10.68 -10.49
N SER A 120 3.60 -11.94 -10.90
CA SER A 120 4.37 -12.97 -10.20
C SER A 120 4.84 -14.02 -11.21
N CYS A 121 5.53 -15.08 -10.76
CA CYS A 121 5.71 -16.24 -11.63
C CYS A 121 4.38 -16.97 -11.82
N PHE A 122 4.20 -17.61 -12.97
CA PHE A 122 3.00 -18.36 -13.31
C PHE A 122 2.73 -19.52 -12.33
N GLY A 123 3.79 -20.13 -11.80
CA GLY A 123 3.68 -21.22 -10.82
C GLY A 123 3.00 -20.79 -9.53
N CYS A 124 3.38 -19.64 -8.97
CA CYS A 124 2.80 -19.11 -7.74
C CYS A 124 1.32 -18.77 -7.92
N ILE A 125 0.97 -17.98 -8.95
CA ILE A 125 -0.43 -17.60 -9.18
C ILE A 125 -1.31 -18.80 -9.52
N SER A 126 -0.85 -19.73 -10.35
CA SER A 126 -1.66 -20.91 -10.71
C SER A 126 -1.98 -21.77 -9.49
N ARG A 127 -1.02 -21.95 -8.57
CA ARG A 127 -1.26 -22.72 -7.34
C ARG A 127 -2.17 -22.00 -6.36
N HIS A 128 -2.06 -20.68 -6.28
CA HIS A 128 -2.93 -19.84 -5.45
C HIS A 128 -4.39 -19.91 -5.91
N LEU A 129 -4.64 -19.79 -7.23
CA LEU A 129 -5.98 -19.82 -7.82
C LEU A 129 -6.72 -21.16 -7.65
N LEU A 130 -6.03 -22.24 -7.27
CA LEU A 130 -6.69 -23.51 -6.89
C LEU A 130 -7.53 -23.38 -5.61
N ASN A 131 -7.21 -22.42 -4.75
CA ASN A 131 -7.87 -22.25 -3.45
C ASN A 131 -8.47 -20.84 -3.25
N CYS A 132 -8.02 -19.85 -4.01
CA CYS A 132 -8.44 -18.46 -3.84
C CYS A 132 -8.38 -17.70 -5.17
N GLU A 133 -9.53 -17.24 -5.67
CA GLU A 133 -9.65 -16.52 -6.93
C GLU A 133 -9.25 -15.03 -6.83
N ARG A 134 -8.61 -14.60 -5.74
CA ARG A 134 -8.26 -13.20 -5.47
C ARG A 134 -6.76 -12.97 -5.58
N CYS A 135 -6.34 -11.81 -6.08
CA CYS A 135 -4.94 -11.41 -6.17
C CYS A 135 -4.32 -11.35 -4.76
N PHE A 136 -3.13 -11.91 -4.57
CA PHE A 136 -2.46 -11.90 -3.27
C PHE A 136 -2.01 -10.51 -2.80
N PHE A 137 -1.83 -9.56 -3.72
CA PHE A 137 -1.38 -8.21 -3.39
C PHE A 137 -2.54 -7.28 -3.04
N CYS A 138 -3.50 -7.14 -3.96
CA CYS A 138 -4.59 -6.16 -3.82
C CYS A 138 -5.94 -6.80 -3.46
N ASN A 139 -6.00 -8.14 -3.39
CA ASN A 139 -7.23 -8.88 -3.13
C ASN A 139 -8.31 -8.68 -4.20
N ALA A 140 -8.05 -8.06 -5.36
CA ALA A 140 -9.03 -7.99 -6.44
C ALA A 140 -9.31 -9.40 -7.00
N THR A 141 -10.53 -9.68 -7.46
CA THR A 141 -10.82 -10.94 -8.16
C THR A 141 -9.98 -11.02 -9.44
N VAL A 142 -9.24 -12.10 -9.61
CA VAL A 142 -8.42 -12.36 -10.80
C VAL A 142 -9.31 -12.98 -11.85
N LEU A 143 -9.51 -12.27 -12.96
CA LEU A 143 -10.34 -12.74 -14.07
C LEU A 143 -9.52 -13.54 -15.09
N GLU A 144 -8.25 -13.18 -15.25
CA GLU A 144 -7.34 -13.80 -16.22
C GLU A 144 -5.89 -13.67 -15.74
N VAL A 145 -5.05 -14.62 -16.14
CA VAL A 145 -3.60 -14.61 -15.94
C VAL A 145 -2.90 -14.67 -17.30
N VAL A 146 -2.18 -13.61 -17.66
CA VAL A 146 -1.48 -13.48 -18.95
C VAL A 146 0.01 -13.77 -18.73
N ARG A 147 0.60 -14.67 -19.53
CA ARG A 147 2.05 -14.94 -19.48
C ARG A 147 2.83 -13.91 -20.28
N THR A 148 3.81 -13.26 -19.65
CA THR A 148 4.64 -12.20 -20.24
C THR A 148 5.99 -12.72 -20.77
N GLY A 149 6.37 -13.97 -20.46
CA GLY A 149 7.71 -14.53 -20.71
C GLY A 149 7.96 -15.34 -22.00
N LEU A 150 7.07 -15.35 -23.00
CA LEU A 150 7.33 -16.07 -24.27
C LEU A 150 8.24 -15.23 -25.19
N ARG A 151 9.56 -15.26 -24.95
CA ARG A 151 10.53 -14.90 -26.00
C ARG A 151 10.37 -15.91 -27.14
N LYS A 152 9.90 -15.44 -28.30
CA LYS A 152 9.90 -16.23 -29.55
C LYS A 152 11.34 -16.66 -29.82
N ALA A 153 11.56 -17.97 -29.91
CA ALA A 153 12.78 -18.55 -30.46
C ALA A 153 12.86 -18.29 -31.97
#